data_AF-A0A652JS79-F1
#
_entry.id   AF-A0A652JS79-F1
#
_cell.length_a   1.000
_cell.length_b   1.000
_cell.length_c   1.000
_cell.angle_alpha   90.00
_cell.angle_beta   90.00
_cell.angle_gamma   90.00
#
_symmetry.space_group_name_H-M   'P 1'
#
loop_
_entity.id
_entity.type
_entity.pdbx_description
1 polymer ?
#
loop_
_entity_poly.entity_id
_entity_poly.type
_entity_poly.pdbx_seq_one_letter_code
_entity_poly.pdbx_strand_id
1 'polypeptide(L)'
;MSTPRAQLSDARLYLCTDARRRQGDLPEFLDAVLAGGVDIVQLRDKGMEAAEELEHLAVLADACKRHGRLLAVNDRADVAHTI
;
A
#
# COMPACT_ATOMS: atom_id res chain seq x y z
N MET A 1 0.54 -20.71 -3.26
CA MET A 1 0.59 -19.26 -2.98
C MET A 1 0.42 -19.07 -1.48
N SER A 2 1.18 -18.17 -0.85
CA SER A 2 1.00 -17.87 0.58
C SER A 2 -0.35 -17.17 0.78
N THR A 3 -1.07 -17.52 1.83
CA THR A 3 -2.35 -16.84 2.16
C THR A 3 -2.06 -15.48 2.79
N PRO A 4 -2.96 -14.50 2.70
CA PRO A 4 -2.77 -13.21 3.36
C PRO A 4 -2.50 -13.33 4.86
N ARG A 5 -3.12 -14.32 5.54
CA ARG A 5 -2.90 -14.58 6.97
C ARG A 5 -1.48 -15.09 7.26
N ALA A 6 -0.93 -15.95 6.40
CA ALA A 6 0.45 -16.43 6.53
C ALA A 6 1.44 -15.29 6.26
N GLN A 7 1.23 -14.51 5.18
CA GLN A 7 2.05 -13.33 4.88
C GLN A 7 2.06 -12.32 6.04
N LEU A 8 0.91 -12.07 6.67
CA LEU A 8 0.80 -11.19 7.82
C LEU A 8 1.57 -11.73 9.04
N SER A 9 1.53 -13.05 9.26
CA SER A 9 2.28 -13.68 10.36
C SER A 9 3.80 -13.61 10.16
N ASP A 10 4.25 -13.65 8.91
CA ASP A 10 5.67 -13.62 8.55
C ASP A 10 6.21 -12.18 8.38
N ALA A 11 5.32 -11.19 8.31
CA ALA A 11 5.70 -9.79 8.07
C ALA A 11 6.56 -9.23 9.21
N ARG A 12 7.64 -8.55 8.84
CA ARG A 12 8.63 -7.96 9.76
C ARG A 12 8.68 -6.45 9.65
N LEU A 13 8.37 -5.89 8.48
CA LEU A 13 8.39 -4.45 8.25
C LEU A 13 7.07 -3.96 7.63
N TYR A 14 6.39 -3.09 8.37
CA TYR A 14 5.18 -2.38 7.95
C TYR A 14 5.53 -0.91 7.71
N LEU A 15 5.25 -0.42 6.50
CA LEU A 15 5.44 0.98 6.11
C LEU A 15 4.11 1.71 5.98
N CYS A 16 3.96 2.84 6.68
CA CYS A 16 2.93 3.82 6.38
C CYS A 16 3.55 4.95 5.56
N THR A 17 2.89 5.35 4.47
CA THR A 17 3.31 6.46 3.62
C THR A 17 2.11 7.34 3.25
N ASP A 18 2.36 8.61 2.97
CA ASP A 18 1.42 9.46 2.24
C ASP A 18 1.45 9.13 0.73
N ALA A 19 0.64 9.83 -0.06
CA ALA A 19 0.63 9.70 -1.52
C ALA A 19 1.88 10.28 -2.21
N ARG A 20 2.85 10.80 -1.45
CA ARG A 20 4.10 11.40 -1.94
C ARG A 20 3.89 12.46 -3.02
N ARG A 21 2.78 13.21 -2.98
CA ARG A 21 2.40 14.18 -4.02
C ARG A 21 3.46 15.25 -4.25
N ARG A 22 4.14 15.67 -3.18
CA ARG A 22 5.22 16.66 -3.25
C ARG A 22 6.43 16.16 -4.05
N GLN A 23 6.70 14.86 -3.99
CA GLN A 23 7.81 14.22 -4.68
C GLN A 23 7.39 13.71 -6.07
N GLY A 24 6.12 13.30 -6.23
CA GLY A 24 5.60 12.80 -7.50
C GLY A 24 6.19 11.45 -7.92
N ASP A 25 6.74 10.68 -6.98
CA ASP A 25 7.56 9.48 -7.21
C ASP A 25 6.96 8.22 -6.55
N LEU A 26 5.64 8.21 -6.31
CA LEU A 26 4.98 7.12 -5.58
C LEU A 26 5.24 5.73 -6.20
N PRO A 27 5.11 5.51 -7.52
CA PRO A 27 5.40 4.20 -8.12
C PRO A 27 6.84 3.73 -7.90
N GLU A 28 7.81 4.59 -8.18
CA GLU A 28 9.24 4.29 -8.06
C GLU A 28 9.64 4.05 -6.60
N PHE A 29 9.07 4.85 -5.69
CA PHE A 29 9.25 4.68 -4.26
C PHE A 29 8.72 3.32 -3.79
N LEU A 30 7.51 2.93 -4.21
CA LEU A 30 6.91 1.65 -3.84
C LEU A 30 7.76 0.48 -4.34
N ASP A 31 8.22 0.53 -5.59
CA ASP A 31 9.08 -0.53 -6.13
C ASP A 31 10.39 -0.64 -5.34
N ALA A 32 11.00 0.50 -4.98
CA ALA A 32 12.23 0.51 -4.20
C ALA A 32 12.05 -0.07 -2.78
N VAL A 33 11.01 0.33 -2.05
CA VAL A 33 10.81 -0.11 -0.66
C VAL A 33 10.33 -1.57 -0.59
N LEU A 34 9.48 -2.01 -1.52
CA LEU A 34 9.00 -3.40 -1.57
C LEU A 34 10.13 -4.36 -1.97
N ALA A 35 10.97 -3.98 -2.94
CA ALA A 35 12.18 -4.72 -3.27
C ALA A 35 13.19 -4.71 -2.11
N GLY A 36 13.21 -3.62 -1.33
CA GLY A 36 14.05 -3.45 -0.14
C GLY A 36 13.61 -4.25 1.10
N GLY A 37 12.49 -4.96 1.03
CA GLY A 37 12.03 -5.86 2.10
C GLY A 37 10.89 -5.32 2.96
N VAL A 38 10.17 -4.28 2.54
CA VAL A 38 8.89 -3.94 3.15
C VAL A 38 7.87 -5.06 2.87
N ASP A 39 7.21 -5.55 3.91
CA ASP A 39 6.25 -6.65 3.80
C ASP A 39 4.80 -6.17 3.66
N ILE A 40 4.50 -5.00 4.25
CA ILE A 40 3.16 -4.39 4.24
C ILE A 40 3.31 -2.88 3.98
N VAL A 41 2.52 -2.35 3.06
CA VAL A 41 2.41 -0.90 2.83
C VAL A 41 1.00 -0.42 3.11
N GLN A 42 0.87 0.73 3.75
CA GLN A 42 -0.39 1.44 3.96
C GLN A 42 -0.30 2.86 3.43
N LEU A 43 -1.32 3.26 2.65
CA LEU A 43 -1.58 4.66 2.38
C LEU A 43 -2.27 5.27 3.61
N ARG A 44 -1.67 6.33 4.15
CA ARG A 44 -2.26 7.13 5.22
C ARG A 44 -1.96 8.60 5.01
N ASP A 45 -2.93 9.31 4.47
CA ASP A 45 -2.85 10.75 4.26
C ASP A 45 -4.06 11.42 4.92
N LYS A 46 -3.79 12.34 5.86
CA LYS A 46 -4.84 12.98 6.65
C LYS A 46 -5.52 14.06 5.80
N GLY A 47 -6.82 13.89 5.55
CA GLY A 47 -7.61 14.85 4.80
C GLY A 47 -7.60 14.61 3.28
N MET A 48 -7.23 13.40 2.84
CA MET A 48 -7.39 12.98 1.45
C MET A 48 -8.86 12.69 1.13
N GLU A 49 -9.31 13.14 -0.03
CA GLU A 49 -10.66 12.87 -0.52
C GLU A 49 -10.78 11.43 -1.06
N ALA A 50 -11.98 10.86 -0.97
CA ALA A 50 -12.22 9.46 -1.27
C ALA A 50 -11.83 9.03 -2.70
N ALA A 51 -12.15 9.86 -3.70
CA ALA A 51 -11.85 9.56 -5.09
C ALA A 51 -10.34 9.56 -5.35
N GLU A 52 -9.63 10.54 -4.78
CA GLU A 52 -8.16 10.64 -4.89
C GLU A 52 -7.48 9.49 -4.14
N GLU A 53 -8.02 9.08 -3.00
CA GLU A 53 -7.54 7.91 -2.25
C GLU A 53 -7.61 6.63 -3.08
N LEU A 54 -8.70 6.41 -3.82
CA LEU A 54 -8.84 5.25 -4.71
C LEU A 54 -7.79 5.24 -5.84
N GLU A 55 -7.49 6.39 -6.42
CA GLU A 55 -6.46 6.50 -7.48
C GLU A 55 -5.08 6.11 -6.95
N HIS A 56 -4.69 6.62 -5.78
CA HIS A 56 -3.42 6.25 -5.16
C HIS A 56 -3.40 4.80 -4.69
N LEU A 57 -4.49 4.30 -4.09
CA LEU A 57 -4.58 2.92 -3.66
C LEU A 57 -4.46 1.93 -4.82
N ALA A 58 -4.96 2.27 -6.01
CA ALA A 58 -4.76 1.44 -7.20
C ALA A 58 -3.27 1.28 -7.54
N VAL A 59 -2.48 2.35 -7.42
CA VAL A 59 -1.01 2.30 -7.61
C VAL A 59 -0.35 1.41 -6.56
N LEU A 60 -0.73 1.56 -5.29
CA LEU A 60 -0.21 0.73 -4.20
C LEU A 60 -0.59 -0.74 -4.37
N ALA A 61 -1.82 -1.03 -4.77
CA ALA A 61 -2.34 -2.38 -4.96
C ALA A 61 -1.58 -3.10 -6.07
N ASP A 62 -1.36 -2.42 -7.20
CA ASP A 62 -0.58 -2.98 -8.30
C ASP A 62 0.87 -3.25 -7.88
N ALA A 63 1.52 -2.31 -7.17
CA ALA A 63 2.87 -2.52 -6.65
C ALA A 63 2.94 -3.70 -5.67
N CYS A 64 2.06 -3.74 -4.66
CA CYS A 64 2.02 -4.84 -3.70
C CYS A 64 1.78 -6.20 -4.38
N LYS A 65 0.91 -6.25 -5.40
CA LYS A 65 0.65 -7.45 -6.19
C LYS A 65 1.89 -7.90 -6.98
N ARG A 66 2.60 -6.98 -7.64
CA ARG A 66 3.83 -7.29 -8.39
C ARG A 66 4.93 -7.85 -7.48
N HIS A 67 5.05 -7.33 -6.26
CA HIS A 67 6.05 -7.76 -5.28
C HIS A 67 5.60 -8.89 -4.33
N GLY A 68 4.34 -9.34 -4.45
CA GLY A 68 3.78 -10.38 -3.58
C GLY A 68 3.67 -9.96 -2.11
N ARG A 69 3.44 -8.67 -1.84
CA ARG A 69 3.35 -8.06 -0.51
C ARG A 69 1.93 -7.62 -0.18
N LEU A 70 1.68 -7.29 1.09
CA LEU A 70 0.35 -6.90 1.54
C LEU A 70 0.13 -5.40 1.41
N LEU A 71 -1.08 -5.03 1.01
CA LEU A 71 -1.61 -3.67 1.09
C LEU A 71 -2.56 -3.58 2.29
N ALA A 72 -2.50 -2.46 3.01
CA ALA A 72 -3.48 -2.09 4.01
C ALA A 72 -4.10 -0.73 3.69
N VAL A 73 -5.40 -0.61 3.93
CA VAL A 73 -6.17 0.64 3.84
C VAL A 73 -6.46 1.13 5.26
N ASN A 74 -6.26 2.42 5.52
CA ASN A 74 -6.46 3.01 6.83
C ASN A 74 -7.93 3.47 7.01
N ASP A 75 -8.55 3.15 8.15
CA ASP A 75 -9.88 3.59 8.63
C ASP A 75 -11.13 3.29 7.75
N ARG A 76 -10.95 3.01 6.45
CA ARG A 76 -12.04 2.96 5.46
C ARG A 76 -12.26 1.58 4.88
N ALA A 77 -13.18 0.83 5.48
CA ALA A 77 -13.51 -0.54 5.05
C ALA A 77 -14.24 -0.58 3.68
N ASP A 78 -15.02 0.45 3.36
CA ASP A 78 -15.67 0.65 2.06
C ASP A 78 -14.64 0.74 0.93
N VAL A 79 -13.59 1.51 1.15
CA VAL A 79 -12.47 1.64 0.21
C VAL A 79 -11.70 0.33 0.13
N ALA A 80 -11.38 -0.29 1.27
CA ALA A 80 -10.66 -1.55 1.34
C ALA A 80 -11.35 -2.70 0.60
N HIS A 81 -12.69 -2.71 0.55
CA HIS A 81 -13.45 -3.73 -0.17
C HIS A 81 -13.46 -3.52 -1.69
N THR A 82 -13.21 -2.29 -2.14
CA THR A 82 -13.34 -1.88 -3.54
C THR A 82 -12.06 -2.12 -4.35
N ILE A 83 -10.90 -2.08 -3.69
CA ILE A 83 -9.57 -2.16 -4.32
C ILE A 83 -9.00 -3.57 -4.43
#